data_AF-A0A430QTH6-F1
#
_entry.id   AF-A0A430QTH6-F1
#
_cell.length_a   1.000
_cell.length_b   1.000
_cell.length_c   1.000
_cell.angle_alpha   90.00
_cell.angle_beta   90.00
_cell.angle_gamma   90.00
#
_symmetry.space_group_name_H-M   'P 1'
#
loop_
_entity.id
_entity.type
_entity.pdbx_description
1 polymer ?
#
loop_
_entity_poly.entity_id
_entity_poly.type
_entity_poly.pdbx_seq_one_letter_code
_entity_poly.pdbx_strand_id
1 'polypeptide(L)'
;MTPDRHLGAAWVSRCRPDLLITESTYATTIRDSKRTREREFLEKIHARVEAGGKPLGQGTVDNPGPMVVFATPGMLHAGQSLHIFRKWASDERNMVVIPGYCVAGTVGYKILNGVKRLEFDKQVLEVKMSVEYLSFSAHADARGIMQLISHCQPKHVMLVHGEAIKMDFLKSKIEQEFGLPCSKPANGEIVHVETEQQFIVEASREFLNQSYCMYFCSKILHHLR
;
A
#
# COMPACT_ATOMS: atom_id res chain seq x y z
N MET A 1 5.06 -6.38 8.72
CA MET A 1 3.97 -6.85 7.82
C MET A 1 3.72 -8.34 8.04
N THR A 2 2.49 -8.81 7.84
CA THR A 2 2.17 -10.26 7.87
C THR A 2 2.51 -10.89 6.51
N PRO A 3 3.34 -11.95 6.44
CA PRO A 3 3.62 -12.66 5.20
C PRO A 3 2.38 -13.42 4.68
N ASP A 4 2.38 -13.74 3.39
CA ASP A 4 1.38 -14.60 2.76
C ASP A 4 2.00 -15.95 2.34
N ARG A 5 1.16 -16.94 2.01
CA ARG A 5 1.58 -18.25 1.49
C ARG A 5 2.41 -18.13 0.19
N HIS A 6 2.29 -17.00 -0.50
CA HIS A 6 2.95 -16.70 -1.77
C HIS A 6 3.91 -15.49 -1.69
N LEU A 7 4.06 -14.85 -0.52
CA LEU A 7 4.85 -13.63 -0.33
C LEU A 7 5.59 -13.64 1.01
N GLY A 8 6.92 -13.58 0.95
CA GLY A 8 7.76 -13.38 2.13
C GLY A 8 7.50 -12.03 2.80
N ALA A 9 7.86 -11.93 4.08
CA ALA A 9 7.82 -10.64 4.78
C ALA A 9 8.94 -9.72 4.28
N ALA A 10 8.64 -8.42 4.15
CA ALA A 10 9.67 -7.41 3.90
C ALA A 10 10.72 -7.43 5.04
N TRP A 11 11.98 -7.64 4.68
CA TRP A 11 13.11 -7.61 5.59
C TRP A 11 13.89 -6.31 5.41
N VAL A 12 14.22 -5.66 6.52
CA VAL A 12 15.03 -4.44 6.55
C VAL A 12 16.04 -4.56 7.68
N SER A 13 17.31 -4.31 7.38
CA SER A 13 18.39 -4.25 8.37
C SER A 13 18.14 -3.13 9.40
N ARG A 14 18.83 -3.16 10.54
CA ARG A 14 18.81 -2.03 11.49
C ARG A 14 19.70 -0.89 10.99
N CYS A 15 19.26 -0.21 9.94
CA CYS A 15 19.82 1.06 9.48
C CYS A 15 19.07 2.24 10.13
N ARG A 16 19.72 3.41 10.22
CA ARG A 16 19.11 4.70 10.57
C ARG A 16 19.33 5.71 9.43
N PRO A 17 18.49 5.69 8.38
CA PRO A 17 18.67 6.55 7.22
C PRO A 17 18.23 7.98 7.52
N ASP A 18 18.91 8.98 6.96
CA ASP A 18 18.48 10.38 7.06
C ASP A 18 17.09 10.59 6.42
N LEU A 19 16.78 9.88 5.34
CA LEU A 19 15.49 9.93 4.64
C LEU A 19 14.89 8.53 4.41
N LEU A 20 13.63 8.35 4.80
CA LEU A 20 12.81 7.19 4.43
C LEU A 20 11.67 7.63 3.49
N ILE A 21 11.72 7.20 2.23
CA ILE A 21 10.62 7.36 1.27
C ILE A 21 9.74 6.10 1.33
N THR A 22 8.41 6.26 1.41
CA THR A 22 7.49 5.12 1.53
C THR A 22 6.14 5.33 0.81
N GLU A 23 5.61 4.26 0.21
CA GLU A 23 4.27 4.25 -0.36
C GLU A 23 3.20 4.35 0.74
N SER A 24 2.14 5.12 0.47
CA SER A 24 1.13 5.50 1.46
C SER A 24 -0.30 5.15 1.03
N THR A 25 -0.46 4.24 0.07
CA THR A 25 -1.72 3.89 -0.60
C THR A 25 -2.85 3.46 0.36
N TYR A 26 -2.51 2.87 1.51
CA TYR A 26 -3.44 2.46 2.57
C TYR A 26 -3.20 3.20 3.90
N ALA A 27 -2.69 4.44 3.83
CA ALA A 27 -2.28 5.28 4.96
C ALA A 27 -3.26 5.39 6.14
N THR A 28 -4.58 5.34 5.90
CA THR A 28 -5.62 5.39 6.94
C THR A 28 -6.22 4.03 7.28
N THR A 29 -5.94 2.99 6.49
CA THR A 29 -6.56 1.66 6.64
C THR A 29 -5.74 0.81 7.59
N ILE A 30 -6.33 0.49 8.75
CA ILE A 30 -5.90 -0.66 9.55
C ILE A 30 -6.59 -1.89 8.95
N ARG A 31 -5.84 -2.96 8.66
CA ARG A 31 -6.44 -4.21 8.15
C ARG A 31 -6.64 -5.23 9.26
N ASP A 32 -7.79 -5.91 9.21
CA ASP A 32 -8.06 -7.07 10.06
C ASP A 32 -7.13 -8.24 9.79
N SER A 33 -7.05 -9.15 10.77
CA SER A 33 -6.24 -10.35 10.67
C SER A 33 -6.56 -11.11 9.39
N LYS A 34 -5.54 -11.69 8.76
CA LYS A 34 -5.71 -12.48 7.54
C LYS A 34 -6.77 -13.58 7.73
N ARG A 35 -6.71 -14.29 8.87
CA ARG A 35 -7.65 -15.33 9.27
C ARG A 35 -9.09 -14.83 9.42
N THR A 36 -9.30 -13.59 9.87
CA THR A 36 -10.62 -12.94 9.96
C THR A 36 -11.20 -12.76 8.56
N ARG A 37 -10.44 -12.10 7.67
CA ARG A 37 -10.84 -11.83 6.27
C ARG A 37 -11.06 -13.10 5.46
N GLU A 38 -10.21 -14.11 5.62
CA GLU A 38 -10.38 -15.41 4.95
C GLU A 38 -11.63 -16.16 5.44
N ARG A 39 -11.96 -16.09 6.73
CA ARG A 39 -13.18 -16.71 7.27
C ARG A 39 -14.44 -16.02 6.74
N GLU A 40 -14.52 -14.69 6.84
CA GLU A 40 -15.67 -13.91 6.36
C GLU A 40 -15.90 -14.07 4.85
N PHE A 41 -14.83 -14.21 4.07
CA PHE A 41 -14.88 -14.53 2.65
C PHE A 41 -15.53 -15.90 2.37
N LEU A 42 -15.09 -16.94 3.09
CA LEU A 42 -15.63 -18.28 2.95
C LEU A 42 -17.09 -18.36 3.42
N GLU A 43 -17.43 -17.72 4.53
CA GLU A 43 -18.80 -17.59 5.04
C GLU A 43 -19.72 -16.91 4.00
N LYS A 44 -19.28 -15.79 3.41
CA LYS A 44 -20.03 -15.08 2.36
C LYS A 44 -20.17 -15.88 1.06
N ILE A 45 -19.15 -16.61 0.63
CA ILE A 45 -19.24 -17.49 -0.54
C ILE A 45 -20.20 -18.64 -0.27
N HIS A 46 -20.05 -19.34 0.86
CA HIS A 46 -20.84 -20.51 1.22
C HIS A 46 -22.34 -20.19 1.23
N ALA A 47 -22.75 -19.14 1.94
CA ALA A 47 -24.14 -18.71 2.01
C ALA A 47 -24.74 -18.33 0.64
N ARG A 48 -23.92 -17.88 -0.32
CA ARG A 48 -24.35 -17.53 -1.68
C ARG A 48 -24.43 -18.72 -2.62
N VAL A 49 -23.58 -19.73 -2.42
CA VAL A 49 -23.69 -21.04 -3.09
C VAL A 49 -24.94 -21.78 -2.59
N GLU A 50 -25.22 -21.76 -1.28
CA GLU A 50 -26.42 -22.37 -0.69
C GLU A 50 -27.72 -21.69 -1.15
N ALA A 51 -27.73 -20.36 -1.29
CA ALA A 51 -28.86 -19.60 -1.84
C ALA A 51 -29.11 -19.84 -3.35
N GLY A 52 -28.39 -20.77 -3.99
CA GLY A 52 -28.48 -21.06 -5.42
C GLY A 52 -28.03 -19.89 -6.31
N GLY A 53 -27.32 -18.92 -5.75
CA GLY A 53 -26.73 -17.82 -6.49
C GLY A 53 -25.54 -18.29 -7.31
N LYS A 54 -25.21 -17.54 -8.36
CA LYS A 54 -23.96 -17.70 -9.08
C LYS A 54 -22.93 -16.70 -8.57
N PRO A 55 -21.97 -17.12 -7.72
CA PRO A 55 -20.59 -16.73 -7.95
C PRO A 55 -20.13 -17.28 -9.32
N LEU A 56 -19.01 -16.74 -9.80
CA LEU A 56 -18.51 -16.71 -11.18
C LEU A 56 -18.32 -18.13 -11.88
N GLY A 57 -17.95 -18.29 -13.16
CA GLY A 57 -17.46 -19.61 -13.68
C GLY A 57 -16.89 -19.61 -15.12
N GLN A 58 -15.64 -20.10 -15.33
CA GLN A 58 -14.95 -19.96 -16.64
C GLN A 58 -15.31 -21.09 -17.60
N GLY A 59 -15.72 -20.72 -18.81
CA GLY A 59 -16.18 -21.63 -19.85
C GLY A 59 -17.69 -21.88 -19.86
N THR A 60 -18.36 -21.76 -18.71
CA THR A 60 -19.76 -22.22 -18.54
C THR A 60 -20.65 -21.24 -17.76
N VAL A 61 -20.51 -19.94 -18.03
CA VAL A 61 -21.31 -18.84 -17.43
C VAL A 61 -22.83 -19.12 -17.44
N ASP A 62 -23.31 -19.81 -18.48
CA ASP A 62 -24.72 -20.09 -18.71
C ASP A 62 -25.18 -21.47 -18.18
N ASN A 63 -24.31 -22.28 -17.56
CA ASN A 63 -24.70 -23.57 -16.96
C ASN A 63 -25.73 -23.40 -15.83
N PRO A 64 -26.58 -24.41 -15.58
CA PRO A 64 -27.42 -24.46 -14.37
C PRO A 64 -26.57 -24.74 -13.12
N GLY A 65 -27.00 -24.18 -11.97
CA GLY A 65 -26.36 -24.35 -10.66
C GLY A 65 -25.37 -23.24 -10.24
N PRO A 66 -24.91 -23.26 -8.97
CA PRO A 66 -23.91 -22.34 -8.42
C PRO A 66 -22.47 -22.73 -8.82
N MET A 67 -21.54 -21.76 -8.87
CA MET A 67 -20.15 -21.96 -9.35
C MET A 67 -19.16 -20.87 -8.84
N VAL A 68 -17.86 -20.92 -9.19
CA VAL A 68 -16.86 -19.83 -8.96
C VAL A 68 -15.87 -19.65 -10.16
N VAL A 69 -15.64 -18.42 -10.70
CA VAL A 69 -14.41 -17.99 -11.43
C VAL A 69 -13.62 -17.01 -10.57
N PHE A 70 -12.34 -16.93 -10.94
CA PHE A 70 -11.55 -15.70 -10.95
C PHE A 70 -11.58 -15.08 -12.37
N ALA A 71 -12.24 -13.92 -12.55
CA ALA A 71 -12.38 -13.25 -13.85
C ALA A 71 -11.53 -11.96 -13.91
N THR A 72 -10.90 -11.71 -15.06
CA THR A 72 -10.06 -10.53 -15.31
C THR A 72 -10.70 -9.56 -16.31
N PRO A 73 -10.37 -8.26 -16.26
CA PRO A 73 -9.58 -7.54 -15.25
C PRO A 73 -10.40 -7.20 -13.97
N GLY A 74 -9.73 -7.09 -12.82
CA GLY A 74 -10.38 -6.97 -11.50
C GLY A 74 -11.21 -5.70 -11.24
N MET A 75 -11.04 -4.64 -12.04
CA MET A 75 -11.78 -3.36 -11.89
C MET A 75 -13.06 -3.28 -12.76
N LEU A 76 -13.46 -4.38 -13.42
CA LEU A 76 -14.66 -4.48 -14.27
C LEU A 76 -14.72 -3.47 -15.44
N HIS A 77 -13.59 -2.93 -15.90
CA HIS A 77 -13.56 -1.87 -16.92
C HIS A 77 -13.66 -2.38 -18.38
N ALA A 78 -13.34 -3.67 -18.62
CA ALA A 78 -13.36 -4.32 -19.92
C ALA A 78 -13.43 -5.84 -19.76
N GLY A 79 -13.30 -6.60 -20.85
CA GLY A 79 -13.00 -8.03 -20.83
C GLY A 79 -14.09 -8.93 -20.21
N GLN A 80 -13.68 -10.15 -19.85
CA GLN A 80 -14.60 -11.20 -19.39
C GLN A 80 -15.26 -10.87 -18.05
N SER A 81 -14.58 -10.16 -17.15
CA SER A 81 -15.18 -9.74 -15.88
C SER A 81 -16.35 -8.78 -16.08
N LEU A 82 -16.23 -7.80 -16.99
CA LEU A 82 -17.34 -6.90 -17.34
C LEU A 82 -18.46 -7.65 -18.09
N HIS A 83 -18.12 -8.57 -19.01
CA HIS A 83 -19.15 -9.35 -19.73
C HIS A 83 -20.01 -10.19 -18.77
N ILE A 84 -19.38 -10.93 -17.84
CA ILE A 84 -20.09 -11.74 -16.84
C ILE A 84 -20.89 -10.82 -15.89
N PHE A 85 -20.31 -9.72 -15.44
CA PHE A 85 -21.01 -8.74 -14.60
C PHE A 85 -22.26 -8.19 -15.28
N ARG A 86 -22.20 -7.78 -16.57
CA ARG A 86 -23.37 -7.31 -17.34
C ARG A 86 -24.48 -8.38 -17.41
N LYS A 87 -24.14 -9.66 -17.55
CA LYS A 87 -25.14 -10.77 -17.54
C LYS A 87 -25.80 -10.99 -16.18
N TRP A 88 -25.09 -10.75 -15.08
CA TRP A 88 -25.45 -11.29 -13.76
C TRP A 88 -25.83 -10.26 -12.70
N ALA A 89 -25.56 -8.97 -12.92
CA ALA A 89 -25.75 -7.92 -11.92
C ALA A 89 -27.20 -7.73 -11.46
N SER A 90 -28.19 -8.07 -12.30
CA SER A 90 -29.61 -7.85 -12.02
C SER A 90 -30.31 -8.99 -11.26
N ASP A 91 -29.58 -10.04 -10.85
CA ASP A 91 -30.07 -11.10 -9.96
C ASP A 91 -29.47 -10.92 -8.55
N GLU A 92 -30.34 -10.77 -7.57
CA GLU A 92 -30.01 -10.49 -6.16
C GLU A 92 -29.39 -11.68 -5.41
N ARG A 93 -29.49 -12.89 -5.94
CA ARG A 93 -28.85 -14.10 -5.38
C ARG A 93 -27.34 -14.08 -5.63
N ASN A 94 -26.93 -13.51 -6.76
CA ASN A 94 -25.54 -13.42 -7.18
C ASN A 94 -24.72 -12.48 -6.27
N MET A 95 -23.40 -12.64 -6.30
CA MET A 95 -22.46 -11.83 -5.53
C MET A 95 -21.18 -11.60 -6.33
N VAL A 96 -20.65 -10.37 -6.30
CA VAL A 96 -19.37 -9.99 -6.90
C VAL A 96 -18.41 -9.53 -5.81
N VAL A 97 -17.25 -10.17 -5.73
CA VAL A 97 -16.17 -9.77 -4.81
C VAL A 97 -15.11 -8.99 -5.59
N ILE A 98 -14.78 -7.80 -5.11
CA ILE A 98 -13.70 -6.97 -5.64
C ILE A 98 -12.46 -7.15 -4.73
N PRO A 99 -11.37 -7.79 -5.22
CA PRO A 99 -10.26 -8.25 -4.38
C PRO A 99 -9.20 -7.17 -4.03
N GLY A 100 -9.36 -5.95 -4.52
CA GLY A 100 -8.35 -4.89 -4.43
C GLY A 100 -8.87 -3.53 -4.88
N TYR A 101 -7.99 -2.53 -4.89
CA TYR A 101 -8.35 -1.14 -5.20
C TYR A 101 -8.90 -0.97 -6.63
N CYS A 102 -9.94 -0.14 -6.78
CA CYS A 102 -10.48 0.28 -8.06
C CYS A 102 -10.20 1.77 -8.29
N VAL A 103 -9.61 2.11 -9.44
CA VAL A 103 -9.36 3.50 -9.83
C VAL A 103 -10.69 4.23 -10.09
N ALA A 104 -10.75 5.51 -9.72
CA ALA A 104 -11.93 6.34 -9.93
C ALA A 104 -12.42 6.32 -11.39
N GLY A 105 -13.74 6.38 -11.60
CA GLY A 105 -14.36 6.28 -12.92
C GLY A 105 -14.59 4.86 -13.43
N THR A 106 -13.86 3.86 -12.96
CA THR A 106 -14.09 2.44 -13.34
C THR A 106 -15.45 1.92 -12.85
N VAL A 107 -15.98 0.88 -13.52
CA VAL A 107 -17.23 0.21 -13.10
C VAL A 107 -17.10 -0.35 -11.68
N GLY A 108 -15.97 -1.00 -11.36
CA GLY A 108 -15.68 -1.49 -10.02
C GLY A 108 -15.74 -0.39 -8.95
N TYR A 109 -15.17 0.79 -9.23
CA TYR A 109 -15.26 1.94 -8.32
C TYR A 109 -16.71 2.43 -8.14
N LYS A 110 -17.49 2.51 -9.21
CA LYS A 110 -18.90 2.94 -9.14
C LYS A 110 -19.73 2.02 -8.24
N ILE A 111 -19.66 0.69 -8.44
CA ILE A 111 -20.46 -0.25 -7.65
C ILE A 111 -20.01 -0.34 -6.19
N LEU A 112 -18.71 -0.19 -5.91
CA LEU A 112 -18.19 -0.11 -4.54
C LEU A 112 -18.68 1.13 -3.78
N ASN A 113 -18.95 2.23 -4.48
CA ASN A 113 -19.59 3.43 -3.93
C ASN A 113 -21.13 3.35 -3.97
N GLY A 114 -21.71 2.14 -4.09
CA GLY A 114 -23.16 1.92 -3.99
C GLY A 114 -23.99 2.31 -5.22
N VAL A 115 -23.37 2.60 -6.37
CA VAL A 115 -24.11 2.97 -7.59
C VAL A 115 -24.88 1.76 -8.14
N LYS A 116 -26.19 1.72 -7.87
CA LYS A 116 -27.09 0.62 -8.28
C LYS A 116 -27.60 0.69 -9.72
N ARG A 117 -27.33 1.77 -10.47
CA ARG A 117 -27.71 1.91 -11.89
C ARG A 117 -26.52 2.35 -12.71
N LEU A 118 -26.17 1.55 -13.70
CA LEU A 118 -25.02 1.77 -14.58
C LEU A 118 -25.49 1.90 -16.02
N GLU A 119 -25.09 2.97 -16.69
CA GLU A 119 -25.34 3.14 -18.11
C GLU A 119 -24.20 2.54 -18.93
N PHE A 120 -24.57 1.74 -19.93
CA PHE A 120 -23.68 1.07 -20.87
C PHE A 120 -24.30 1.13 -22.26
N ASP A 121 -23.67 1.85 -23.20
CA ASP A 121 -24.01 1.74 -24.63
C ASP A 121 -25.50 1.96 -24.96
N LYS A 122 -26.14 2.91 -24.23
CA LYS A 122 -27.60 3.24 -24.22
C LYS A 122 -28.52 2.23 -23.52
N GLN A 123 -27.98 1.24 -22.81
CA GLN A 123 -28.72 0.35 -21.91
C GLN A 123 -28.45 0.72 -20.44
N VAL A 124 -29.47 0.65 -19.59
CA VAL A 124 -29.32 0.85 -18.13
C VAL A 124 -29.36 -0.50 -17.44
N LEU A 125 -28.25 -0.89 -16.81
CA LEU A 125 -28.13 -2.09 -15.99
C LEU A 125 -28.44 -1.74 -14.53
N GLU A 126 -29.43 -2.42 -13.96
CA GLU A 126 -29.72 -2.32 -12.51
C GLU A 126 -28.94 -3.40 -11.75
N VAL A 127 -28.15 -2.96 -10.77
CA VAL A 127 -27.29 -3.80 -9.93
C VAL A 127 -28.06 -4.17 -8.66
N LYS A 128 -28.57 -5.40 -8.64
CA LYS A 128 -29.26 -6.03 -7.50
C LYS A 128 -28.38 -7.04 -6.76
N MET A 129 -27.37 -7.60 -7.45
CA MET A 129 -26.40 -8.52 -6.86
C MET A 129 -25.69 -7.90 -5.65
N SER A 130 -25.26 -8.75 -4.71
CA SER A 130 -24.41 -8.32 -3.60
C SER A 130 -23.03 -7.88 -4.12
N VAL A 131 -22.55 -6.72 -3.69
CA VAL A 131 -21.23 -6.18 -4.05
C VAL A 131 -20.37 -6.16 -2.78
N GLU A 132 -19.29 -6.92 -2.79
CA GLU A 132 -18.43 -7.15 -1.62
C GLU A 132 -17.01 -6.66 -1.92
N TYR A 133 -16.42 -5.92 -0.98
CA TYR A 133 -15.03 -5.50 -1.05
C TYR A 133 -14.17 -6.35 -0.12
N LEU A 134 -13.11 -6.95 -0.65
CA LEU A 134 -12.20 -7.75 0.16
C LEU A 134 -10.76 -7.50 -0.25
N SER A 135 -10.09 -6.59 0.46
CA SER A 135 -8.68 -6.28 0.20
C SER A 135 -7.77 -7.47 0.55
N PHE A 136 -7.34 -8.20 -0.48
CA PHE A 136 -6.20 -9.13 -0.44
C PHE A 136 -4.86 -8.43 -0.77
N SER A 137 -4.87 -7.09 -0.84
CA SER A 137 -3.72 -6.26 -1.19
C SER A 137 -2.47 -6.57 -0.35
N ALA A 138 -1.32 -6.69 -1.02
CA ALA A 138 -0.01 -6.91 -0.41
C ALA A 138 0.69 -5.62 0.05
N HIS A 139 0.22 -4.43 -0.40
CA HIS A 139 0.84 -3.15 -0.02
C HIS A 139 0.81 -2.93 1.49
N ALA A 140 1.75 -2.13 2.00
CA ALA A 140 1.78 -1.71 3.41
C ALA A 140 0.44 -1.12 3.86
N ASP A 141 -0.03 -1.49 5.05
CA ASP A 141 -1.13 -0.82 5.74
C ASP A 141 -0.57 0.22 6.73
N ALA A 142 -1.45 1.01 7.36
CA ALA A 142 -1.03 2.03 8.31
C ALA A 142 -0.13 1.48 9.43
N ARG A 143 -0.41 0.25 9.93
CA ARG A 143 0.41 -0.43 10.94
C ARG A 143 1.79 -0.82 10.39
N GLY A 144 1.85 -1.35 9.17
CA GLY A 144 3.10 -1.72 8.50
C GLY A 144 4.04 -0.52 8.29
N ILE A 145 3.50 0.65 7.92
CA ILE A 145 4.31 1.88 7.74
C ILE A 145 4.86 2.37 9.09
N MET A 146 4.01 2.49 10.11
CA MET A 146 4.47 2.93 11.44
C MET A 146 5.46 1.94 12.07
N GLN A 147 5.28 0.62 11.85
CA GLN A 147 6.25 -0.40 12.26
C GLN A 147 7.61 -0.22 11.57
N LEU A 148 7.61 0.10 10.27
CA LEU A 148 8.85 0.33 9.50
C LEU A 148 9.59 1.59 10.00
N ILE A 149 8.87 2.69 10.24
CA ILE A 149 9.44 3.93 10.79
C ILE A 149 10.03 3.67 12.19
N SER A 150 9.30 2.96 13.05
CA SER A 150 9.77 2.60 14.40
C SER A 150 11.03 1.72 14.41
N HIS A 151 11.16 0.78 13.46
CA HIS A 151 12.33 -0.11 13.31
C HIS A 151 13.54 0.60 12.69
N CYS A 152 13.33 1.48 11.70
CA CYS A 152 14.42 2.18 11.01
C CYS A 152 14.84 3.48 11.69
N GLN A 153 13.99 4.09 12.51
CA GLN A 153 14.27 5.37 13.20
C GLN A 153 14.89 6.43 12.26
N PRO A 154 14.25 6.75 11.11
CA PRO A 154 14.79 7.70 10.14
C PRO A 154 14.79 9.12 10.68
N LYS A 155 15.63 10.03 10.16
CA LYS A 155 15.59 11.45 10.54
C LYS A 155 14.42 12.20 9.88
N HIS A 156 14.05 11.83 8.65
CA HIS A 156 12.97 12.44 7.86
C HIS A 156 12.15 11.36 7.14
N VAL A 157 10.83 11.55 7.03
CA VAL A 157 9.92 10.65 6.29
C VAL A 157 9.30 11.37 5.09
N MET A 158 9.20 10.69 3.95
CA MET A 158 8.51 11.19 2.75
C MET A 158 7.43 10.20 2.31
N LEU A 159 6.17 10.64 2.31
CA LEU A 159 5.03 9.88 1.83
C LEU A 159 4.83 10.11 0.34
N VAL A 160 4.75 9.02 -0.42
CA VAL A 160 4.46 9.01 -1.86
C VAL A 160 3.35 8.02 -2.20
N HIS A 161 2.84 8.07 -3.44
CA HIS A 161 1.89 7.11 -4.01
C HIS A 161 0.66 6.78 -3.12
N GLY A 162 0.00 7.84 -2.62
CA GLY A 162 -1.23 7.75 -1.84
C GLY A 162 -2.22 8.86 -2.19
N GLU A 163 -3.46 8.73 -1.70
CA GLU A 163 -4.48 9.78 -1.84
C GLU A 163 -4.18 10.92 -0.86
N ALA A 164 -4.19 12.18 -1.32
CA ALA A 164 -3.78 13.35 -0.54
C ALA A 164 -4.35 13.39 0.89
N ILE A 165 -5.67 13.28 1.03
CA ILE A 165 -6.36 13.32 2.35
C ILE A 165 -5.88 12.19 3.29
N LYS A 166 -5.57 11.01 2.74
CA LYS A 166 -5.04 9.88 3.53
C LYS A 166 -3.57 10.11 3.91
N MET A 167 -2.78 10.72 3.02
CA MET A 167 -1.40 11.12 3.29
C MET A 167 -1.33 12.21 4.36
N ASP A 168 -2.24 13.18 4.36
CA ASP A 168 -2.31 14.22 5.40
C ASP A 168 -2.56 13.63 6.78
N PHE A 169 -3.52 12.71 6.92
CA PHE A 169 -3.77 12.00 8.18
C PHE A 169 -2.52 11.22 8.66
N LEU A 170 -1.86 10.48 7.76
CA LEU A 170 -0.66 9.71 8.13
C LEU A 170 0.54 10.61 8.45
N LYS A 171 0.71 11.73 7.74
CA LYS A 171 1.72 12.76 8.05
C LYS A 171 1.55 13.25 9.48
N SER A 172 0.37 13.77 9.84
CA SER A 172 0.11 14.26 11.19
C SER A 172 0.30 13.17 12.25
N LYS A 173 -0.05 11.92 11.92
CA LYS A 173 0.18 10.78 12.81
C LYS A 173 1.66 10.47 13.03
N ILE A 174 2.50 10.50 11.99
CA ILE A 174 3.95 10.30 12.07
C ILE A 174 4.61 11.41 12.90
N GLU A 175 4.20 12.65 12.66
CA GLU A 175 4.68 13.83 13.39
C GLU A 175 4.30 13.76 14.88
N GLN A 176 3.11 13.26 15.21
CA GLN A 176 2.64 13.08 16.59
C GLN A 176 3.26 11.88 17.32
N GLU A 177 3.36 10.70 16.70
CA GLU A 177 3.85 9.49 17.37
C GLU A 177 5.39 9.40 17.44
N PHE A 178 6.12 10.05 16.53
CA PHE A 178 7.59 9.97 16.47
C PHE A 178 8.33 11.31 16.59
N GLY A 179 7.66 12.46 16.46
CA GLY A 179 8.32 13.76 16.45
C GLY A 179 9.21 14.02 15.22
N LEU A 180 9.05 13.24 14.15
CA LEU A 180 9.87 13.30 12.95
C LEU A 180 9.26 14.21 11.88
N PRO A 181 10.06 15.04 11.16
CA PRO A 181 9.56 15.79 10.02
C PRO A 181 9.06 14.85 8.91
N CYS A 182 7.86 15.14 8.40
CA CYS A 182 7.20 14.32 7.40
C CYS A 182 6.74 15.16 6.19
N SER A 183 7.24 14.84 4.99
CA SER A 183 6.85 15.47 3.73
C SER A 183 5.89 14.60 2.92
N LYS A 184 5.05 15.22 2.09
CA LYS A 184 4.09 14.56 1.19
C LYS A 184 3.95 15.35 -0.13
N PRO A 185 5.04 15.45 -0.91
CA PRO A 185 5.12 16.37 -2.05
C PRO A 185 4.08 16.09 -3.13
N ALA A 186 3.63 17.16 -3.80
CA ALA A 186 2.86 17.06 -5.04
C ALA A 186 3.75 16.58 -6.21
N ASN A 187 3.12 16.12 -7.29
CA ASN A 187 3.83 15.70 -8.50
C ASN A 187 4.63 16.87 -9.09
N GLY A 188 5.95 16.76 -9.12
CA GLY A 188 6.87 17.80 -9.60
C GLY A 188 7.36 18.80 -8.53
N GLU A 189 6.94 18.64 -7.27
CA GLU A 189 7.45 19.44 -6.15
C GLU A 189 8.86 18.96 -5.73
N ILE A 190 9.75 19.90 -5.44
CA ILE A 190 11.12 19.62 -4.97
C ILE A 190 11.16 19.78 -3.45
N VAL A 191 11.59 18.72 -2.75
CA VAL A 191 11.80 18.73 -1.30
C VAL A 191 13.30 18.67 -1.02
N HIS A 192 13.80 19.68 -0.30
CA HIS A 192 15.16 19.65 0.25
C HIS A 192 15.14 18.94 1.60
N VAL A 193 16.09 18.02 1.80
CA VAL A 193 16.30 17.28 3.06
C VAL A 193 17.77 17.40 3.41
N GLU A 194 18.08 17.93 4.59
CA GLU A 194 19.46 18.04 5.08
C GLU A 194 19.97 16.68 5.58
N THR A 195 21.24 16.39 5.33
CA THR A 195 21.87 15.10 5.67
C THR A 195 23.25 15.33 6.26
N GLU A 196 23.61 14.57 7.31
CA GLU A 196 24.91 14.72 7.99
C GLU A 196 25.96 13.85 7.29
N GLN A 197 26.81 14.46 6.47
CA GLN A 197 27.89 13.73 5.78
C GLN A 197 29.01 13.33 6.75
N GLN A 198 28.98 12.08 7.19
CA GLN A 198 30.05 11.48 7.99
C GLN A 198 31.12 10.84 7.10
N PHE A 199 32.28 11.47 7.03
CA PHE A 199 33.46 10.93 6.34
C PHE A 199 34.30 10.08 7.28
N ILE A 200 34.33 8.77 7.07
CA ILE A 200 35.28 7.88 7.74
C ILE A 200 36.63 8.03 7.02
N VAL A 201 37.61 8.63 7.71
CA VAL A 201 38.98 8.79 7.20
C VAL A 201 39.88 7.80 7.91
N GLU A 202 40.33 6.76 7.19
CA GLU A 202 41.36 5.86 7.68
C GLU A 202 42.74 6.52 7.50
N ALA A 203 43.51 6.61 8.59
CA ALA A 203 44.85 7.18 8.61
C ALA A 203 45.80 6.26 9.36
N SER A 204 47.02 6.07 8.83
CA SER A 204 48.04 5.26 9.50
C SER A 204 48.54 5.95 10.78
N ARG A 205 49.01 5.16 11.75
CA ARG A 205 49.56 5.73 13.01
C ARG A 205 50.81 6.56 12.75
N GLU A 206 51.60 6.19 11.75
CA GLU A 206 52.81 6.89 11.33
C GLU A 206 52.47 8.28 10.79
N PHE A 207 51.46 8.37 9.91
CA PHE A 207 50.97 9.63 9.35
C PHE A 207 50.46 10.57 10.45
N LEU A 208 49.61 10.07 11.34
CA LEU A 208 49.10 10.84 12.48
C LEU A 208 50.24 11.34 13.39
N ASN A 209 51.19 10.47 13.74
CA ASN A 209 52.32 10.82 14.61
C ASN A 209 53.26 11.86 13.97
N GLN A 210 53.55 11.76 12.67
CA GLN A 210 54.33 12.77 11.95
C GLN A 210 53.62 14.14 11.95
N SER A 211 52.30 14.17 11.70
CA SER A 211 51.51 15.41 11.73
C SER A 211 51.50 16.06 13.11
N TYR A 212 51.30 15.30 14.18
CA TYR A 212 51.37 15.81 15.56
C TYR A 212 52.75 16.37 15.93
N CYS A 213 53.83 15.69 15.50
CA CYS A 213 55.19 16.13 15.78
C CYS A 213 55.51 17.49 15.14
N MET A 214 55.13 17.69 13.87
CA MET A 214 55.27 18.98 13.19
C MET A 214 54.44 20.09 13.85
N TYR A 215 53.20 19.80 14.27
CA TYR A 215 52.33 20.78 14.93
C TYR A 215 52.90 21.26 16.27
N PHE A 216 53.48 20.36 17.07
CA PHE A 216 54.12 20.72 18.34
C PHE A 216 55.40 21.52 18.12
N CYS A 217 56.25 21.11 17.17
CA CYS A 217 57.48 21.81 16.84
C CYS A 217 57.21 23.26 16.37
N SER A 218 56.21 23.44 15.49
CA SER A 218 55.78 24.75 15.00
C SER A 218 55.29 25.68 16.12
N LYS A 219 54.49 25.17 17.08
CA LYS A 219 54.05 25.97 18.23
C LYS A 219 55.18 26.37 19.18
N ILE A 220 56.17 25.50 19.41
CA ILE A 220 57.34 25.83 20.26
C ILE A 220 58.18 26.93 19.61
N LEU A 221 58.44 26.84 18.30
CA LEU A 221 59.15 27.88 17.54
C LEU A 221 58.43 29.25 17.53
N HIS A 222 57.09 29.26 17.69
CA HIS A 222 56.30 30.49 17.78
C HIS A 222 56.20 31.12 19.18
N HIS A 223 56.81 30.51 20.20
CA HIS A 223 56.96 31.05 21.56
C HIS A 223 58.42 31.33 21.94
N LEU A 224 59.35 31.23 20.97
CA LEU A 224 60.79 31.51 21.13
C LEU A 224 61.25 32.63 20.17
N ARG A 225 60.38 33.62 19.96
CA ARG A 225 60.61 34.87 19.21
C ARG A 225 59.85 36.02 19.88
#